data_AF-A0A3A9BX96-F1
#
_entry.id   AF-A0A3A9BX96-F1
#
_cell.length_a   1.000
_cell.length_b   1.000
_cell.length_c   1.000
_cell.angle_alpha   90.00
_cell.angle_beta   90.00
_cell.angle_gamma   90.00
#
_symmetry.space_group_name_H-M   'P 1'
#
loop_
_entity.id
_entity.type
_entity.pdbx_description
1 polymer ?
#
loop_
_entity_poly.entity_id
_entity_poly.type
_entity_poly.pdbx_seq_one_letter_code
_entity_poly.pdbx_strand_id
1 'polypeptide(L)'
;MKNIWQSIVLIICGFVVGIFYMIYRCGYILEGKQKRANKFYLYFNLLDQWMVCKEQNYKCSDYFHHNHIESVAIYGMGKLGKHLKHQLEEDGIQIRYVIDEGETIIYGKEEHYNLQDKLPLADLVIVTPIDEYEEIKTKILHKNNRLNVISISEFIHLIKTECEDRNREIKRIEGV
;
A
#
# COMPACT_ATOMS: atom_id res chain seq x y z
N MET A 1 30.15 -59.16 -2.07
CA MET A 1 28.71 -58.85 -2.23
C MET A 1 28.16 -57.93 -1.13
N LYS A 2 28.35 -58.22 0.17
CA LYS A 2 27.85 -57.37 1.29
C LYS A 2 28.31 -55.90 1.23
N ASN A 3 29.58 -55.66 0.92
CA ASN A 3 30.14 -54.29 0.86
C ASN A 3 29.58 -53.48 -0.32
N ILE A 4 29.23 -54.14 -1.44
CA ILE A 4 28.63 -53.49 -2.62
C ILE A 4 27.21 -53.01 -2.29
N TRP A 5 26.44 -53.83 -1.55
CA TRP A 5 25.10 -53.47 -1.12
C TRP A 5 25.09 -52.27 -0.16
N GLN A 6 26.04 -52.22 0.77
CA GLN A 6 26.19 -51.08 1.70
C GLN A 6 26.48 -49.77 0.96
N SER A 7 27.35 -49.80 -0.05
CA SER A 7 27.64 -48.63 -0.88
C SER A 7 26.40 -48.15 -1.66
N ILE A 8 25.59 -49.07 -2.18
CA ILE A 8 24.34 -48.73 -2.90
C ILE A 8 23.35 -48.02 -1.97
N VAL A 9 23.19 -48.52 -0.73
CA VAL A 9 22.27 -47.93 0.25
C VAL A 9 22.68 -46.50 0.63
N LEU A 10 23.97 -46.23 0.81
CA LEU A 10 24.46 -44.89 1.14
C LEU A 10 24.20 -43.88 0.02
N ILE A 11 24.39 -44.28 -1.24
CA ILE A 11 24.11 -43.43 -2.41
C ILE A 11 22.62 -43.10 -2.48
N ILE A 12 21.75 -44.08 -2.28
CA ILE A 12 20.29 -43.88 -2.27
C ILE A 12 19.89 -42.91 -1.16
N CYS A 13 20.43 -43.10 0.05
CA CYS A 13 20.16 -42.23 1.19
C CYS A 13 20.58 -40.77 0.91
N GLY A 14 21.78 -40.56 0.37
CA GLY A 14 22.26 -39.24 -0.02
C GLY A 14 21.37 -38.59 -1.10
N PHE A 15 20.91 -39.37 -2.08
CA PHE A 15 20.00 -38.88 -3.10
C PHE A 15 18.64 -38.47 -2.51
N VAL A 16 18.08 -39.28 -1.62
CA VAL A 16 16.81 -38.98 -0.93
C VAL A 16 16.92 -37.69 -0.12
N VAL A 17 17.98 -37.54 0.70
CA VAL A 17 18.21 -36.31 1.48
C VAL A 17 18.40 -35.10 0.56
N GLY A 18 19.13 -35.27 -0.55
CA GLY A 18 19.32 -34.23 -1.56
C GLY A 18 18.00 -33.78 -2.19
N ILE A 19 17.11 -34.71 -2.54
CA ILE A 19 15.77 -34.39 -3.06
C ILE A 19 14.97 -33.62 -2.01
N PHE A 20 14.92 -34.10 -0.76
CA PHE A 20 14.18 -33.42 0.30
C PHE A 20 14.69 -32.00 0.54
N TYR A 21 16.00 -31.82 0.61
CA TYR A 21 16.62 -30.50 0.73
C TYR A 21 16.29 -29.61 -0.48
N MET A 22 16.35 -30.16 -1.69
CA MET A 22 16.03 -29.44 -2.92
C MET A 22 14.56 -29.01 -2.98
N ILE A 23 13.61 -29.87 -2.61
CA ILE A 23 12.17 -29.54 -2.55
C ILE A 23 11.95 -28.40 -1.55
N TYR A 24 12.52 -28.49 -0.36
CA TYR A 24 12.39 -27.44 0.67
C TYR A 24 12.95 -26.09 0.19
N ARG A 25 14.16 -26.10 -0.37
CA ARG A 25 14.81 -24.89 -0.91
C ARG A 25 14.05 -24.31 -2.11
N CYS A 26 13.53 -25.16 -2.99
CA CYS A 26 12.76 -24.75 -4.14
C CYS A 26 11.45 -24.07 -3.70
N GLY A 27 10.72 -24.67 -2.74
CA GLY A 27 9.51 -24.08 -2.17
C GLY A 27 9.76 -22.70 -1.56
N TYR A 28 10.80 -22.55 -0.75
CA TYR A 28 11.18 -21.27 -0.13
C TYR A 28 11.50 -20.19 -1.18
N ILE A 29 12.25 -20.53 -2.23
CA ILE A 29 12.61 -19.60 -3.31
C ILE A 29 11.37 -19.22 -4.13
N LEU A 30 10.50 -20.18 -4.45
CA LEU A 30 9.28 -19.96 -5.20
C LEU A 30 8.32 -19.04 -4.45
N GLU A 31 8.13 -19.26 -3.14
CA GLU A 31 7.29 -18.41 -2.29
C GLU A 31 7.80 -16.96 -2.26
N GLY A 32 9.11 -16.77 -2.11
CA GLY A 32 9.72 -15.43 -2.15
C GLY A 32 9.54 -14.73 -3.50
N LYS A 33 9.70 -15.46 -4.61
CA LYS A 33 9.44 -14.94 -5.96
C LYS A 33 7.97 -14.57 -6.16
N GLN A 34 7.06 -15.43 -5.71
CA GLN A 34 5.61 -15.19 -5.82
C GLN A 34 5.18 -13.98 -4.98
N LYS A 35 5.66 -13.84 -3.74
CA LYS A 35 5.41 -12.65 -2.91
C LYS A 35 5.88 -11.38 -3.60
N ARG A 36 7.09 -11.38 -4.18
CA ARG A 36 7.62 -10.22 -4.92
C ARG A 36 6.81 -9.91 -6.17
N ALA A 37 6.39 -10.92 -6.92
CA ALA A 37 5.54 -10.75 -8.10
C ALA A 37 4.17 -10.16 -7.72
N ASN A 38 3.54 -10.68 -6.67
CA ASN A 38 2.27 -10.16 -6.15
C ASN A 38 2.40 -8.70 -5.68
N LYS A 39 3.48 -8.36 -4.95
CA LYS A 39 3.77 -6.98 -4.56
C LYS A 39 3.84 -6.03 -5.76
N PHE A 40 4.57 -6.41 -6.82
CA PHE A 40 4.64 -5.59 -8.03
C PHE A 40 3.32 -5.53 -8.79
N TYR A 41 2.55 -6.61 -8.80
CA TYR A 41 1.21 -6.62 -9.39
C TYR A 41 0.26 -5.64 -8.67
N LEU A 42 0.29 -5.60 -7.33
CA LEU A 42 -0.48 -4.64 -6.54
C LEU A 42 -0.06 -3.20 -6.84
N TYR A 43 1.25 -2.92 -6.91
CA TYR A 43 1.74 -1.59 -7.30
C TYR A 43 1.33 -1.21 -8.72
N PHE A 44 1.43 -2.13 -9.67
CA PHE A 44 1.05 -1.88 -11.05
C PHE A 44 -0.44 -1.54 -11.15
N ASN A 45 -1.30 -2.34 -10.54
CA ASN A 45 -2.75 -2.09 -10.54
C ASN A 45 -3.11 -0.76 -9.88
N LEU A 46 -2.46 -0.41 -8.76
CA LEU A 46 -2.66 0.89 -8.11
C LEU A 46 -2.30 2.03 -9.06
N LEU A 47 -1.11 1.97 -9.66
CA LEU A 47 -0.62 3.03 -10.54
C LEU A 47 -1.45 3.14 -11.82
N ASP A 48 -1.94 2.02 -12.37
CA ASP A 48 -2.86 1.98 -13.50
C ASP A 48 -4.19 2.67 -13.16
N GLN A 49 -4.82 2.29 -12.04
CA GLN A 49 -6.06 2.93 -11.58
C GLN A 49 -5.88 4.42 -11.30
N TRP A 50 -4.75 4.77 -10.69
CA TRP A 50 -4.40 6.15 -10.42
C TRP A 50 -4.19 6.93 -11.73
N MET A 51 -3.51 6.35 -12.72
CA MET A 51 -3.34 6.96 -14.03
C MET A 51 -4.68 7.21 -14.72
N VAL A 52 -5.60 6.25 -14.67
CA VAL A 52 -6.98 6.42 -15.19
C VAL A 52 -7.66 7.61 -14.52
N CYS A 53 -7.52 7.78 -13.20
CA CYS A 53 -8.08 8.95 -12.51
C CYS A 53 -7.49 10.26 -13.05
N LYS A 54 -6.17 10.31 -13.31
CA LYS A 54 -5.52 11.48 -13.90
C LYS A 54 -6.00 11.76 -15.32
N GLU A 55 -6.12 10.73 -16.15
CA GLU A 55 -6.60 10.87 -17.54
C GLU A 55 -8.04 11.37 -17.62
N GLN A 56 -8.88 11.00 -16.65
CA GLN A 56 -10.25 11.49 -16.53
C GLN A 56 -10.37 12.85 -15.80
N ASN A 57 -9.26 13.47 -15.42
CA ASN A 57 -9.21 14.69 -14.61
C ASN A 57 -10.01 14.60 -13.29
N TYR A 58 -10.05 13.42 -12.67
CA TYR A 58 -10.66 13.24 -11.37
C TYR A 58 -9.77 13.88 -10.30
N LYS A 59 -10.35 14.79 -9.52
CA LYS A 59 -9.63 15.55 -8.50
C LYS A 59 -9.85 14.96 -7.11
N CYS A 60 -8.79 14.89 -6.32
CA CYS A 60 -8.88 14.57 -4.91
C CYS A 60 -9.71 15.61 -4.16
N SER A 61 -9.66 16.89 -4.59
CA SER A 61 -10.42 17.98 -3.98
C SER A 61 -11.92 17.70 -3.92
N ASP A 62 -12.46 17.03 -4.95
CA ASP A 62 -13.87 16.68 -5.01
C ASP A 62 -14.20 15.69 -3.88
N TYR A 63 -13.43 14.60 -3.76
CA TYR A 63 -13.60 13.61 -2.71
C TYR A 63 -13.53 14.25 -1.31
N PHE A 64 -12.54 15.12 -1.08
CA PHE A 64 -12.35 15.81 0.20
C PHE A 64 -13.53 16.73 0.54
N HIS A 65 -13.99 17.53 -0.43
CA HIS A 65 -15.09 18.47 -0.23
C HIS A 65 -16.41 17.75 0.05
N HIS A 66 -16.74 16.71 -0.72
CA HIS A 66 -18.00 15.96 -0.54
C HIS A 66 -18.06 15.19 0.78
N ASN A 67 -16.92 14.68 1.23
CA ASN A 67 -16.83 13.91 2.48
C ASN A 67 -16.52 14.78 3.71
N HIS A 68 -16.50 16.11 3.57
CA HIS A 68 -16.18 17.06 4.64
C HIS A 68 -14.84 16.75 5.34
N ILE A 69 -13.83 16.37 4.54
CA ILE A 69 -12.48 16.06 5.02
C ILE A 69 -11.66 17.34 4.93
N GLU A 70 -11.32 17.93 6.08
CA GLU A 70 -10.57 19.17 6.15
C GLU A 70 -9.07 18.94 6.39
N SER A 71 -8.72 17.78 6.94
CA SER A 71 -7.35 17.46 7.33
C SER A 71 -6.96 16.02 7.02
N VAL A 72 -5.83 15.86 6.32
CA VAL A 72 -5.26 14.56 5.98
C VAL A 72 -3.84 14.42 6.49
N ALA A 73 -3.51 13.22 6.95
CA ALA A 73 -2.14 12.79 7.22
C ALA A 73 -1.75 11.62 6.31
N ILE A 74 -0.46 11.49 6.04
CA ILE A 74 0.09 10.42 5.17
C ILE A 74 1.05 9.56 5.98
N TYR A 75 0.86 8.24 5.95
CA TYR A 75 1.84 7.28 6.44
C TYR A 75 2.73 6.74 5.32
N GLY A 76 4.04 6.85 5.52
CA GLY A 76 5.10 6.38 4.64
C GLY A 76 5.41 7.37 3.51
N MET A 77 6.56 8.05 3.59
CA MET A 77 7.04 8.99 2.58
C MET A 77 8.00 8.36 1.57
N GLY A 78 7.75 7.09 1.24
CA GLY A 78 8.37 6.41 0.11
C GLY A 78 7.93 6.99 -1.24
N LYS A 79 8.12 6.24 -2.34
CA LYS A 79 7.75 6.71 -3.69
C LYS A 79 6.26 7.06 -3.80
N LEU A 80 5.38 6.15 -3.37
CA LEU A 80 3.92 6.38 -3.41
C LEU A 80 3.49 7.54 -2.52
N GLY A 81 4.01 7.65 -1.30
CA GLY A 81 3.76 8.78 -0.40
C GLY A 81 4.13 10.12 -1.00
N LYS A 82 5.29 10.21 -1.67
CA LYS A 82 5.71 11.43 -2.38
C LYS A 82 4.80 11.78 -3.55
N HIS A 83 4.37 10.80 -4.34
CA HIS A 83 3.41 11.03 -5.43
C HIS A 83 2.04 11.47 -4.90
N LEU A 84 1.57 10.86 -3.80
CA LEU A 84 0.29 11.20 -3.18
C LEU A 84 0.35 12.62 -2.62
N LYS A 85 1.41 12.95 -1.88
CA LYS A 85 1.68 14.30 -1.39
C LYS A 85 1.59 15.33 -2.50
N HIS A 86 2.35 15.10 -3.57
CA HIS A 86 2.38 16.00 -4.72
C HIS A 86 0.99 16.21 -5.34
N GLN A 87 0.21 15.15 -5.55
CA GLN A 87 -1.14 15.29 -6.10
C GLN A 87 -2.08 16.04 -5.15
N LEU A 88 -2.05 15.73 -3.85
CA LEU A 88 -2.89 16.43 -2.88
C LEU A 88 -2.56 17.93 -2.87
N GLU A 89 -1.28 18.29 -2.95
CA GLU A 89 -0.83 19.68 -3.06
C GLU A 89 -1.28 20.34 -4.37
N GLU A 90 -1.19 19.64 -5.51
CA GLU A 90 -1.69 20.13 -6.81
C GLU A 90 -3.20 20.40 -6.76
N ASP A 91 -3.96 19.59 -6.02
CA ASP A 91 -5.40 19.74 -5.79
C ASP A 91 -5.73 20.73 -4.65
N GLY A 92 -4.73 21.41 -4.08
CA GLY A 92 -4.91 22.43 -3.03
C GLY A 92 -5.26 21.87 -1.65
N ILE A 93 -5.07 20.57 -1.43
CA ILE A 93 -5.33 19.90 -0.16
C ILE A 93 -4.11 20.04 0.74
N GLN A 94 -4.30 20.61 1.93
CA GLN A 94 -3.24 20.75 2.91
C GLN A 94 -3.03 19.45 3.68
N ILE A 95 -1.80 18.93 3.64
CA ILE A 95 -1.38 17.79 4.45
C ILE A 95 -1.01 18.32 5.83
N ARG A 96 -1.69 17.82 6.87
CA ARG A 96 -1.49 18.29 8.25
C ARG A 96 -0.14 17.81 8.81
N TYR A 97 0.17 16.54 8.61
CA TYR A 97 1.42 15.94 9.02
C TYR A 97 1.71 14.65 8.26
N VAL A 98 2.95 14.18 8.36
CA VAL A 98 3.37 12.88 7.82
C VAL A 98 3.82 11.97 8.96
N ILE A 99 3.61 10.67 8.78
CA ILE A 99 4.08 9.64 9.69
C ILE A 99 5.09 8.78 8.92
N ASP A 100 6.34 8.73 9.36
CA ASP A 100 7.36 7.87 8.77
C ASP A 100 8.26 7.29 9.86
N GLU A 101 8.68 6.03 9.70
CA GLU A 101 9.64 5.36 10.59
C GLU A 101 11.07 5.38 10.02
N GLY A 102 11.26 5.92 8.80
CA GLY A 102 12.57 6.05 8.17
C GLY A 102 13.48 7.11 8.82
N GLU A 103 14.80 7.00 8.56
CA GLU A 103 15.77 8.00 9.02
C GLU A 103 15.35 9.40 8.55
N THR A 104 15.26 10.31 9.52
CA THR A 104 15.02 11.76 9.45
C THR A 104 15.47 12.41 8.13
N ILE A 105 14.64 12.30 7.09
CA ILE A 105 14.74 13.16 5.92
C ILE A 105 13.51 14.06 6.00
N ILE A 106 13.76 15.32 6.32
CA ILE A 106 12.72 16.36 6.38
C ILE A 106 12.26 16.58 4.93
N TYR A 107 11.13 15.97 4.56
CA TYR A 107 10.62 15.96 3.18
C TYR A 107 9.77 17.18 2.80
N GLY A 108 9.71 18.22 3.64
CA GLY A 108 8.90 19.39 3.37
C GLY A 108 8.67 20.29 4.57
N LYS A 109 7.54 21.00 4.55
CA LYS A 109 7.12 21.96 5.59
C LYS A 109 6.23 21.31 6.65
N GLU A 110 5.82 20.06 6.43
CA GLU A 110 4.87 19.35 7.26
C GLU A 110 5.52 18.84 8.54
N GLU A 111 4.73 18.75 9.61
CA GLU A 111 5.18 18.11 10.85
C GLU A 111 5.39 16.60 10.62
N HIS A 112 6.41 16.06 11.29
CA HIS A 112 6.80 14.66 11.15
C HIS A 112 6.60 13.91 12.47
N TYR A 113 5.93 12.77 12.40
CA TYR A 113 5.65 11.90 13.54
C TYR A 113 6.13 10.47 13.26
N ASN A 114 6.44 9.75 14.33
CA ASN A 114 6.64 8.30 14.31
C ASN A 114 5.36 7.58 14.74
N LEU A 115 5.24 6.29 14.42
CA LEU A 115 4.12 5.47 14.92
C LEU A 115 4.05 5.39 16.45
N GLN A 116 5.17 5.62 17.11
CA GLN A 116 5.22 5.58 18.56
C GLN A 116 4.67 6.83 19.22
N ASP A 117 4.59 7.94 18.48
CA ASP A 117 4.16 9.24 18.98
C ASP A 117 2.64 9.30 19.19
N LYS A 118 2.20 10.29 19.97
CA LYS A 118 0.79 10.64 20.07
C LYS A 118 0.43 11.52 18.86
N LEU A 119 -0.36 10.97 17.95
CA LEU A 119 -0.67 11.65 16.70
C LEU A 119 -1.77 12.69 16.91
N PRO A 120 -1.64 13.91 16.36
CA PRO A 120 -2.75 14.87 16.31
C PRO A 120 -3.94 14.27 15.56
N LEU A 121 -5.16 14.72 15.91
CA LEU A 121 -6.33 14.33 15.13
C LEU A 121 -6.20 14.80 13.68
N ALA A 122 -6.63 13.96 12.76
CA ALA A 122 -6.84 14.25 11.35
C ALA A 122 -8.13 13.52 10.93
N ASP A 123 -8.85 14.07 9.96
CA ASP A 123 -10.10 13.48 9.48
C ASP A 123 -9.82 12.20 8.68
N LEU A 124 -8.65 12.13 8.05
CA LEU A 124 -8.20 10.98 7.29
C LEU A 124 -6.70 10.73 7.45
N VAL A 125 -6.30 9.47 7.58
CA VAL A 125 -4.92 9.00 7.47
C VAL A 125 -4.82 8.04 6.29
N ILE A 126 -3.97 8.36 5.31
CA ILE A 126 -3.75 7.52 4.13
C ILE A 126 -2.42 6.77 4.29
N VAL A 127 -2.50 5.44 4.30
CA VAL A 127 -1.33 4.56 4.42
C VAL A 127 -0.85 4.13 3.04
N THR A 128 0.40 4.46 2.70
CA THR A 128 0.94 4.20 1.35
C THR A 128 1.62 2.84 1.15
N PRO A 129 2.22 2.19 2.16
CA PRO A 129 2.72 0.82 2.01
C PRO A 129 1.56 -0.18 1.86
N ILE A 130 1.37 -0.69 0.65
CA ILE A 130 0.22 -1.55 0.30
C ILE A 130 0.28 -2.91 1.04
N ASP A 131 1.43 -3.59 1.00
CA ASP A 131 1.56 -4.95 1.56
C ASP A 131 1.50 -4.99 3.10
N GLU A 132 1.75 -3.85 3.75
CA GLU A 132 1.87 -3.72 5.20
C GLU A 132 0.69 -2.95 5.82
N TYR A 133 -0.32 -2.61 5.02
CA TYR A 133 -1.42 -1.74 5.40
C TYR A 133 -2.13 -2.18 6.69
N GLU A 134 -2.54 -3.45 6.80
CA GLU A 134 -3.29 -3.95 7.95
C GLU A 134 -2.48 -3.90 9.25
N GLU A 135 -1.17 -4.18 9.17
CA GLU A 135 -0.27 -4.09 10.31
C GLU A 135 -0.12 -2.64 10.76
N ILE A 136 0.15 -1.72 9.82
CA ILE A 136 0.32 -0.30 10.09
C ILE A 136 -0.98 0.30 10.64
N LYS A 137 -2.12 0.00 10.03
CA LYS A 137 -3.45 0.43 10.49
C LYS A 137 -3.69 0.00 11.93
N THR A 138 -3.41 -1.27 12.24
CA THR A 138 -3.53 -1.80 13.61
C THR A 138 -2.67 -1.02 14.61
N LYS A 139 -1.40 -0.74 14.25
CA LYS A 139 -0.48 0.04 15.09
C LYS A 139 -0.99 1.47 15.33
N ILE A 140 -1.47 2.14 14.28
CA ILE A 140 -2.04 3.50 14.37
C ILE A 140 -3.27 3.50 15.29
N LEU A 141 -4.23 2.61 15.05
CA LEU A 141 -5.50 2.57 15.77
C LEU A 141 -5.36 2.12 17.23
N HIS A 142 -4.37 1.29 17.55
CA HIS A 142 -4.11 0.87 18.93
C HIS A 142 -3.81 2.07 19.86
N LYS A 143 -3.11 3.09 19.36
CA LYS A 143 -2.81 4.31 20.13
C LYS A 143 -3.75 5.47 19.83
N ASN A 144 -4.39 5.47 18.66
CA ASN A 144 -5.16 6.59 18.12
C ASN A 144 -6.49 6.11 17.53
N ASN A 145 -7.33 5.48 18.35
CA ASN A 145 -8.57 4.79 17.94
C ASN A 145 -9.68 5.67 17.30
N ARG A 146 -9.50 7.00 17.27
CA ARG A 146 -10.44 7.95 16.65
C ARG A 146 -10.04 8.36 15.24
N LEU A 147 -8.86 7.95 14.77
CA LEU A 147 -8.43 8.27 13.41
C LEU A 147 -9.14 7.35 12.41
N ASN A 148 -9.59 7.94 11.30
CA ASN A 148 -10.01 7.16 10.14
C ASN A 148 -8.77 6.81 9.30
N VAL A 149 -8.53 5.51 9.08
CA VAL A 149 -7.31 5.03 8.42
C VAL A 149 -7.69 4.17 7.22
N ILE A 150 -7.28 4.61 6.04
CA ILE A 150 -7.49 3.91 4.77
C ILE A 150 -6.16 3.64 4.06
N SER A 151 -6.14 2.66 3.16
CA SER A 151 -4.99 2.44 2.28
C SER A 151 -5.00 3.42 1.10
N ILE A 152 -3.84 3.67 0.49
CA ILE A 152 -3.78 4.42 -0.76
C ILE A 152 -4.59 3.75 -1.88
N SER A 153 -4.65 2.43 -1.92
CA SER A 153 -5.45 1.70 -2.91
C SER A 153 -6.94 1.93 -2.75
N GLU A 154 -7.41 1.91 -1.50
CA GLU A 154 -8.79 2.25 -1.15
C GLU A 154 -9.10 3.71 -1.49
N PHE A 155 -8.19 4.63 -1.15
CA PHE A 155 -8.35 6.06 -1.46
C PHE A 155 -8.52 6.32 -2.97
N ILE A 156 -7.64 5.76 -3.81
CA ILE A 156 -7.74 5.91 -5.27
C ILE A 156 -9.03 5.30 -5.82
N HIS A 157 -9.45 4.14 -5.29
CA HIS A 157 -10.71 3.53 -5.66
C HIS A 157 -11.91 4.42 -5.31
N LEU A 158 -11.93 5.02 -4.11
CA LEU A 158 -12.99 5.92 -3.67
C LEU A 158 -13.11 7.17 -4.55
N ILE A 159 -11.99 7.82 -4.86
CA ILE A 159 -11.98 8.97 -5.81
C ILE A 159 -12.60 8.58 -7.14
N LYS A 160 -12.19 7.43 -7.68
CA LYS A 160 -12.68 6.94 -8.96
C LYS A 160 -14.19 6.71 -8.93
N THR A 161 -14.68 5.95 -7.96
CA THR A 161 -16.10 5.61 -7.86
C THR A 161 -16.97 6.84 -7.67
N GLU A 162 -16.60 7.77 -6.79
CA GLU A 162 -17.37 9.00 -6.58
C GLU A 162 -17.43 9.88 -7.83
N CYS A 163 -16.32 10.03 -8.55
CA CYS A 163 -16.30 10.81 -9.78
C CYS A 163 -17.11 10.14 -10.90
N GLU A 164 -17.06 8.81 -11.02
CA GLU A 164 -17.88 8.06 -11.97
C GLU A 164 -19.37 8.15 -11.65
N ASP A 165 -19.75 8.01 -10.37
CA ASP A 165 -21.14 8.15 -9.91
C ASP A 165 -21.69 9.54 -10.23
N ARG A 166 -20.92 10.58 -9.92
CA ARG A 166 -21.28 11.96 -10.22
C ARG A 166 -21.43 12.20 -11.72
N ASN A 167 -20.49 11.74 -12.53
CA ASN A 167 -20.58 11.89 -13.99
C ASN A 167 -21.80 11.16 -14.57
N ARG A 168 -22.19 10.01 -13.98
CA ARG A 168 -23.42 9.31 -14.36
C ARG A 168 -24.67 10.09 -13.95
N GLU A 169 -24.67 10.71 -12.78
CA GLU A 169 -25.79 11.53 -12.32
C GLU A 169 -25.98 12.79 -13.18
N ILE A 170 -24.90 13.50 -13.51
CA ILE A 170 -24.96 14.69 -14.39
C ILE A 170 -25.55 14.32 -15.75
N LYS A 171 -25.07 13.25 -16.39
CA LYS A 171 -25.62 12.79 -17.68
C LYS A 171 -27.11 12.46 -17.59
N ARG A 172 -27.57 11.83 -16.51
CA ARG A 172 -29.00 11.56 -16.27
C ARG A 172 -29.82 12.85 -16.16
N ILE A 173 -29.30 13.87 -15.47
CA ILE A 173 -29.97 15.17 -15.32
C ILE A 173 -30.01 15.92 -16.65
N GLU A 174 -28.94 15.83 -17.44
CA GLU A 174 -28.82 16.48 -18.75
C GLU A 174 -29.58 15.74 -19.87
N GLY A 175 -30.09 14.53 -19.61
CA GLY A 175 -30.85 13.73 -20.58
C GLY A 175 -29.98 13.17 -21.72
N VAL A 176 -28.69 12.97 -21.47
CA VAL A 176 -27.68 12.44 -22.42
C VAL A 176 -27.29 11.01 -22.09
#